data_AF-A0A059KSU1-F1
#
_entry.id   AF-A0A059KSU1-F1
#
_cell.length_a   1.000
_cell.length_b   1.000
_cell.length_c   1.000
_cell.angle_alpha   90.00
_cell.angle_beta   90.00
_cell.angle_gamma   90.00
#
_symmetry.space_group_name_H-M   'P 1'
#
loop_
_entity.id
_entity.type
_entity.pdbx_description
1 polymer ?
#
loop_
_entity_poly.entity_id
_entity_poly.type
_entity_poly.pdbx_seq_one_letter_code
_entity_poly.pdbx_strand_id
1 'polypeptide(L)' 'MIKVFDPSNGQVELVVTAVTTEGLTSSRAIANLLGELRTEMASRSTMIAEG' A
#
# COMPACT_ATOMS: atom_id res chain seq x y z
N MET A 1 8.34 3.29 -9.12
CA MET A 1 7.14 2.59 -8.60
C MET A 1 6.88 1.42 -9.54
N ILE A 2 7.17 0.20 -9.09
CA ILE A 2 6.90 -1.01 -9.88
C ILE A 2 5.69 -1.68 -9.23
N LYS A 3 4.63 -1.88 -10.02
CA LYS A 3 3.44 -2.62 -9.64
C LYS A 3 3.52 -3.97 -10.33
N VAL A 4 3.83 -5.03 -9.58
CA VAL A 4 3.77 -6.40 -10.10
C VAL A 4 2.38 -6.94 -9.75
N PHE A 5 1.62 -7.31 -10.78
CA PHE A 5 0.30 -7.92 -10.61
C PHE A 5 0.45 -9.41 -10.88
N ASP A 6 0.13 -10.24 -9.90
CA ASP A 6 -0.04 -11.68 -10.10
C ASP A 6 -1.50 -11.96 -10.46
N PRO A 7 -1.79 -12.29 -11.73
CA PRO A 7 -3.15 -12.53 -12.18
C PRO A 7 -3.75 -13.84 -11.63
N SER A 8 -2.94 -14.73 -11.06
CA SER A 8 -3.42 -16.01 -10.53
C SER A 8 -4.17 -15.88 -9.21
N ASN A 9 -3.86 -14.84 -8.42
CA ASN A 9 -4.44 -14.58 -7.10
C ASN A 9 -4.91 -13.13 -6.91
N GLY A 10 -4.70 -12.26 -7.90
CA GLY A 10 -5.03 -10.83 -7.82
C GLY A 10 -4.10 -10.03 -6.90
N GLN A 11 -2.98 -10.60 -6.48
CA GLN A 11 -2.03 -9.96 -5.59
C GLN A 11 -1.27 -8.86 -6.33
N VAL A 12 -1.20 -7.69 -5.70
CA VAL A 12 -0.41 -6.56 -6.18
C VAL A 12 0.79 -6.42 -5.25
N GLU A 13 1.98 -6.60 -5.78
CA GLU A 13 3.22 -6.24 -5.11
C GLU A 13 3.57 -4.80 -5.49
N LEU A 14 3.50 -3.90 -4.50
CA LEU A 14 3.79 -2.49 -4.66
C LEU A 14 5.19 -2.20 -4.12
N VAL A 15 6.14 -2.01 -5.02
CA VAL A 15 7.48 -1.55 -4.65
C VAL A 15 7.49 -0.02 -4.66
N VAL A 16 7.27 0.55 -3.46
CA VAL A 16 7.35 2.00 -3.24
C VAL A 16 8.80 2.38 -2.93
N THR A 17 9.53 2.78 -3.96
CA THR A 17 10.83 3.45 -3.81
C THR A 17 10.60 4.92 -3.45
N ALA A 18 11.39 5.48 -2.52
CA ALA A 18 11.30 6.84 -1.94
C ALA A 18 10.38 7.02 -0.71
N VAL A 19 10.07 5.95 0.03
CA VAL A 19 9.59 6.09 1.43
C VAL A 19 10.80 6.36 2.31
N THR A 20 10.82 7.52 2.98
CA THR A 20 11.84 7.75 4.01
C THR A 20 11.62 6.77 5.17
N THR A 21 12.68 6.08 5.57
CA THR A 21 12.65 5.21 6.75
C THR A 21 12.90 5.98 8.04
N GLU A 22 13.23 7.27 7.95
CA GLU A 22 13.33 8.13 9.14
C GLU A 22 11.98 8.17 9.86
N GLY A 23 11.98 7.83 11.15
CA GLY A 23 10.76 7.71 11.96
C GLY A 23 10.11 6.32 11.95
N LEU A 24 10.47 5.42 11.02
CA LEU A 24 10.05 4.01 11.04
C LEU A 24 10.97 3.16 11.93
N THR A 25 11.23 3.62 13.15
CA THR A 25 12.22 3.04 14.07
C THR A 25 11.69 1.87 14.91
N SER A 26 10.41 1.52 14.76
CA SER A 26 9.78 0.44 15.51
C SER A 26 8.76 -0.32 14.66
N SER A 27 8.51 -1.58 15.04
CA SER A 27 7.45 -2.39 14.45
C SER A 27 6.08 -1.71 14.54
N ARG A 28 5.83 -0.95 15.60
CA ARG A 28 4.60 -0.15 15.76
C ARG A 28 4.49 0.97 14.72
N ALA A 29 5.57 1.72 14.48
CA ALA A 29 5.58 2.78 13.47
C ALA A 29 5.33 2.21 12.06
N ILE A 30 5.93 1.05 11.76
CA ILE A 30 5.70 0.33 10.50
C ILE A 30 4.25 -0.14 10.38
N ALA A 31 3.69 -0.74 11.44
CA ALA A 31 2.31 -1.21 11.45
C ALA A 31 1.29 -0.08 11.23
N ASN A 32 1.54 1.11 11.81
CA ASN A 32 0.70 2.28 11.60
C ASN A 32 0.71 2.74 10.13
N LEU A 33 1.90 2.87 9.52
CA LEU A 33 2.03 3.24 8.10
C LEU A 33 1.29 2.24 7.19
N LEU A 34 1.44 0.94 7.45
CA LEU A 34 0.74 -0.09 6.69
C LEU A 34 -0.78 0.00 6.87
N GLY A 35 -1.25 0.32 8.07
CA GLY A 35 -2.67 0.53 8.37
C GLY A 35 -3.26 1.71 7.59
N GLU A 36 -2.59 2.87 7.62
CA GLU A 36 -2.97 4.07 6.87
C GLU A 36 -3.02 3.81 5.37
N LEU A 37 -1.98 3.16 4.82
CA LEU A 37 -1.93 2.82 3.40
C LEU A 37 -3.07 1.88 2.98
N ARG A 38 -3.38 0.86 3.78
CA ARG A 38 -4.50 -0.06 3.51
C ARG A 38 -5.84 0.66 3.53
N THR A 39 -6.06 1.54 4.51
CA THR A 39 -7.28 2.36 4.61
C THR A 39 -7.44 3.25 3.37
N GLU A 40 -6.39 3.96 2.97
CA GLU A 40 -6.42 4.81 1.77
C GLU A 40 -6.70 4.01 0.49
N MET A 41 -6.05 2.85 0.32
CA MET A 41 -6.27 1.98 -0.83
C MET A 41 -7.70 1.41 -0.87
N ALA A 42 -8.26 1.03 0.27
CA ALA A 42 -9.65 0.59 0.37
C ALA A 42 -10.61 1.73 0.00
N SER A 43 -10.36 2.95 0.51
CA SER A 43 -11.16 4.14 0.21
C SER A 43 -11.08 4.57 -1.25
N ARG A 44 -9.98 4.28 -1.96
CA ARG A 44 -9.84 4.55 -3.41
C ARG A 44 -10.42 3.46 -4.29
N SER A 45 -10.48 2.22 -3.81
CA SER A 45 -11.05 1.10 -4.57
C SER A 45 -12.56 1.29 -4.82
N THR A 46 -13.24 2.06 -3.96
CA THR A 46 -14.64 2.43 -4.14
C THR A 46 -14.87 3.51 -5.20
N MET A 47 -13.85 4.32 -5.57
CA MET A 47 -14.00 5.38 -6.58
C MET A 47 -13.78 4.91 -8.02
N ILE A 48 -13.11 3.77 -8.25
CA ILE A 48 -12.89 3.23 -9.61
C ILE A 48 -14.10 2.40 -10.10
N ALA A 49 -14.97 1.96 -9.18
CA ALA A 49 -16.16 1.17 -9.52
C ALA A 49 -17.35 2.02 -10.06
N GLU A 50 -17.23 3.35 -10.08
CA GLU A 50 -18.25 4.28 -10.59
C GLU A 50 -17.74 5.08 -11.80
N GLY A 51 -17.07 4.42 -12.75
CA GLY A 51 -16.63 4.99 -14.03
C GLY A 51 -16.93 4.08 -15.20
#